data_AF-A0A6N7ILM8-F1
#
_entry.id   AF-A0A6N7ILM8-F1
#
_cell.length_a   1.000
_cell.length_b   1.000
_cell.length_c   1.000
_cell.angle_alpha   90.00
_cell.angle_beta   90.00
_cell.angle_gamma   90.00
#
_symmetry.space_group_name_H-M   'P 1'
#
loop_
_entity.id
_entity.type
_entity.pdbx_description
1 polymer ?
#
loop_
_entity_poly.entity_id
_entity_poly.type
_entity_poly.pdbx_seq_one_letter_code
_entity_poly.pdbx_strand_id
1 'polypeptide(L)'
;MTGRQIPGHIVQCDFEQGISFLENFLGSEWLNSQTEDSSVITKLWYRKDFLSSIELYTLAHAIQKFQNEKNARWFDKFKNHVYNHENIDIISQSYEIISAAMFYNRNQLVELCDVSKPGYDFAIYIDKKTIRVSCKKLLMSDQERLFYENADVLYHELLEYCKKIGLNGIQVFLHLINLEEQIDWLELRKNIIGCINLYSRDKNRFGFKIGGWFLGIWDMPIDMKDFCYYPNDISILFICGSPYLQDEQKRLENLIRRAARNLKKHSNTIDQDNINMIMISLPPAVSLTNARRWLMNKFNSDYSSITAVFLTRTVPTVEKDLSTMLPLNEVAFVSNPNAKVNWASFVPPGYVLSATIPFGKISEEESKMFLVADDNFSPTGEVYLFQRGQIFHEHINGPMEYTFKRIPGVQHHVVFAPTPGAGQMMVSSITPPEDAFLIL
;
A
#
# COMPACT_ATOMS: atom_id res chain seq x y z
N MET A 1 -4.21 -26.60 2.77
CA MET A 1 -3.29 -25.46 2.58
C MET A 1 -4.01 -24.43 1.73
N THR A 2 -3.94 -23.15 2.08
CA THR A 2 -4.75 -22.06 1.50
C THR A 2 -4.29 -21.57 0.12
N GLY A 3 -3.18 -22.11 -0.40
CA GLY A 3 -2.55 -21.68 -1.66
C GLY A 3 -1.96 -20.27 -1.62
N ARG A 4 -1.93 -19.64 -0.44
CA ARG A 4 -1.40 -18.28 -0.21
C ARG A 4 0.11 -18.29 -0.04
N GLN A 5 0.76 -17.22 -0.48
CA GLN A 5 2.15 -16.97 -0.12
C GLN A 5 2.26 -16.63 1.37
N ILE A 6 2.98 -17.46 2.12
CA ILE A 6 3.23 -17.22 3.54
C ILE A 6 4.36 -16.21 3.69
N PRO A 7 4.17 -15.13 4.46
CA PRO A 7 5.25 -14.20 4.71
C PRO A 7 6.41 -14.83 5.48
N GLY A 8 7.64 -14.63 5.01
CA GLY A 8 8.83 -15.36 5.53
C GLY A 8 9.14 -15.18 7.02
N HIS A 9 8.57 -14.17 7.68
CA HIS A 9 8.73 -13.92 9.11
C HIS A 9 7.56 -14.42 9.98
N ILE A 10 6.53 -14.98 9.36
CA ILE A 10 5.37 -15.52 10.07
C ILE A 10 5.49 -17.03 10.09
N VAL A 11 5.38 -17.63 11.27
CA VAL A 11 5.38 -19.09 11.42
C VAL A 11 4.15 -19.65 10.70
N GLN A 12 4.35 -20.63 9.83
CA GLN A 12 3.28 -21.18 8.99
C GLN A 12 2.03 -21.58 9.78
N CYS A 13 2.19 -22.25 10.94
CA CYS A 13 1.04 -22.67 11.74
C CYS A 13 0.24 -21.48 12.30
N ASP A 14 0.93 -20.41 12.71
CA ASP A 14 0.31 -19.18 13.22
C ASP A 14 -0.45 -18.46 12.08
N PHE A 15 0.18 -18.37 10.90
CA PHE A 15 -0.46 -17.85 9.70
C PHE A 15 -1.75 -18.61 9.33
N GLU A 16 -1.67 -19.94 9.25
CA GLU A 16 -2.81 -20.78 8.90
C GLU A 16 -3.95 -20.68 9.93
N GLN A 17 -3.61 -20.59 11.23
CA GLN A 17 -4.59 -20.37 12.30
C GLN A 17 -5.26 -19.00 12.17
N GLY A 18 -4.50 -17.93 11.92
CA GLY A 18 -5.04 -16.59 11.70
C GLY A 18 -5.98 -16.52 10.50
N ILE A 19 -5.59 -17.09 9.36
CA ILE A 19 -6.43 -17.13 8.16
C ILE A 19 -7.70 -17.96 8.39
N SER A 20 -7.59 -19.14 9.01
CA SER A 20 -8.76 -19.98 9.33
C SER A 20 -9.70 -19.30 10.33
N PHE A 21 -9.16 -18.60 11.32
CA PHE A 21 -9.96 -17.80 12.24
C PHE A 21 -10.76 -16.71 11.50
N LEU A 22 -10.11 -15.97 10.60
CA LEU A 22 -10.79 -14.92 9.84
C LEU A 22 -11.89 -15.48 8.93
N GLU A 23 -11.62 -16.61 8.28
CA GLU A 23 -12.61 -17.33 7.47
C GLU A 23 -13.83 -17.74 8.29
N ASN A 24 -13.61 -18.31 9.48
CA ASN A 24 -14.70 -18.68 10.39
C ASN A 24 -15.44 -17.45 10.92
N PHE A 25 -14.73 -16.36 11.19
CA PHE A 25 -15.33 -15.11 11.66
C PHE A 25 -16.27 -14.50 10.60
N LEU A 26 -15.87 -14.51 9.33
CA LEU A 26 -16.65 -13.98 8.20
C LEU A 26 -17.63 -15.00 7.59
N GLY A 27 -17.49 -16.29 7.90
CA GLY A 27 -18.25 -17.37 7.29
C GLY A 27 -17.67 -17.82 5.95
N SER A 28 -17.17 -19.07 5.89
CA SER A 28 -16.59 -19.66 4.68
C SER A 28 -17.58 -19.69 3.51
N GLU A 29 -18.86 -19.99 3.76
CA GLU A 29 -19.89 -19.99 2.71
C GLU A 29 -20.06 -18.61 2.07
N TRP A 30 -20.10 -17.55 2.88
CA TRP A 30 -20.24 -16.18 2.35
C TRP A 30 -19.01 -15.79 1.54
N LEU A 31 -17.80 -16.03 2.05
CA LEU A 31 -16.55 -15.70 1.34
C LEU A 31 -16.45 -16.40 -0.02
N ASN A 32 -16.84 -17.66 -0.09
CA ASN A 32 -16.76 -18.46 -1.31
C ASN A 32 -17.91 -18.20 -2.30
N SER A 33 -19.01 -17.56 -1.86
CA SER A 33 -20.12 -17.19 -2.74
C SER A 33 -19.96 -15.82 -3.40
N GLN A 34 -18.98 -15.00 -2.98
CA GLN A 34 -18.75 -13.67 -3.54
C GLN A 34 -17.93 -13.71 -4.83
N THR A 35 -17.86 -12.58 -5.54
CA THR A 35 -16.87 -12.35 -6.60
C THR A 35 -15.65 -11.60 -6.04
N GLU A 36 -14.53 -11.64 -6.76
CA GLU A 36 -13.30 -10.93 -6.36
C GLU A 36 -13.55 -9.46 -6.04
N ASP A 37 -14.27 -8.75 -6.91
CA ASP A 37 -14.50 -7.30 -6.79
C ASP A 37 -15.72 -6.91 -5.94
N SER A 38 -16.35 -7.86 -5.25
CA SER A 38 -17.53 -7.56 -4.42
C SER A 38 -17.21 -6.58 -3.27
N SER A 39 -16.10 -6.78 -2.56
CA SER A 39 -15.60 -5.85 -1.54
C SER A 39 -14.08 -5.87 -1.44
N VAL A 40 -13.50 -4.95 -0.66
CA VAL A 40 -12.08 -4.93 -0.35
C VAL A 40 -11.60 -6.23 0.32
N ILE A 41 -12.43 -6.84 1.17
CA ILE A 41 -12.10 -8.11 1.84
C ILE A 41 -12.12 -9.27 0.86
N THR A 42 -13.10 -9.32 -0.06
CA THR A 42 -13.13 -10.38 -1.07
C THR A 42 -11.95 -10.23 -2.03
N LYS A 43 -11.60 -9.00 -2.44
CA LYS A 43 -10.42 -8.74 -3.28
C LYS A 43 -9.14 -9.27 -2.60
N LEU A 44 -8.95 -8.98 -1.31
CA LEU A 44 -7.85 -9.55 -0.52
C LEU A 44 -7.95 -11.08 -0.39
N TRP A 45 -9.16 -11.62 -0.27
CA TRP A 45 -9.39 -13.06 -0.14
C TRP A 45 -9.00 -13.83 -1.41
N TYR A 46 -9.37 -13.34 -2.58
CA TYR A 46 -9.04 -13.95 -3.86
C TYR A 46 -7.56 -13.79 -4.21
N ARG A 47 -6.99 -12.61 -3.93
CA ARG A 47 -5.54 -12.38 -4.02
C ARG A 47 -4.78 -13.37 -3.13
N LYS A 48 -3.87 -14.17 -3.71
CA LYS A 48 -3.01 -15.14 -3.00
C LYS A 48 -1.57 -14.66 -2.82
N ASP A 49 -1.30 -13.40 -3.17
CA ASP A 49 0.01 -12.78 -3.02
C ASP A 49 0.36 -12.48 -1.55
N PHE A 50 1.62 -12.13 -1.35
CA PHE A 50 2.17 -11.85 -0.03
C PHE A 50 1.54 -10.62 0.65
N LEU A 51 1.19 -9.55 -0.08
CA LEU A 51 0.58 -8.36 0.54
C LEU A 51 -0.82 -8.68 1.04
N SER A 52 -1.65 -9.35 0.24
CA SER A 52 -3.00 -9.72 0.70
C SER A 52 -2.95 -10.68 1.89
N SER A 53 -1.97 -11.59 1.91
CA SER A 53 -1.74 -12.53 3.00
C SER A 53 -1.41 -11.80 4.31
N ILE A 54 -0.57 -10.77 4.24
CA ILE A 54 -0.27 -9.89 5.38
C ILE A 54 -1.51 -9.15 5.87
N GLU A 55 -2.29 -8.55 4.97
CA GLU A 55 -3.45 -7.73 5.35
C GLU A 55 -4.48 -8.57 6.09
N LEU A 56 -4.83 -9.73 5.53
CA LEU A 56 -5.78 -10.65 6.14
C LEU A 56 -5.27 -11.19 7.48
N TYR A 57 -3.99 -11.57 7.56
CA TYR A 57 -3.38 -12.02 8.80
C TYR A 57 -3.42 -10.93 9.89
N THR A 58 -3.09 -9.70 9.52
CA THR A 58 -3.08 -8.56 10.44
C THR A 58 -4.46 -8.26 10.99
N LEU A 59 -5.45 -8.23 10.10
CA LEU A 59 -6.84 -8.04 10.48
C LEU A 59 -7.31 -9.18 11.38
N ALA A 60 -6.96 -10.43 11.06
CA ALA A 60 -7.29 -11.59 11.88
C ALA A 60 -6.75 -11.46 13.31
N HIS A 61 -5.46 -11.14 13.47
CA HIS A 61 -4.86 -10.95 14.78
C HIS A 61 -5.48 -9.78 15.56
N ALA A 62 -5.82 -8.69 14.87
CA ALA A 62 -6.49 -7.55 15.50
C ALA A 62 -7.90 -7.95 16.01
N ILE A 63 -8.67 -8.69 15.21
CA ILE A 63 -9.99 -9.21 15.62
C ILE A 63 -9.85 -10.16 16.80
N GLN A 64 -8.92 -11.13 16.75
CA GLN A 64 -8.69 -12.09 17.84
C GLN A 64 -8.40 -11.41 19.18
N LYS A 65 -7.60 -10.32 19.18
CA LYS A 65 -7.28 -9.57 20.40
C LYS A 65 -8.51 -8.95 21.08
N PHE A 66 -9.50 -8.51 20.30
CA PHE A 66 -10.64 -7.76 20.83
C PHE A 66 -11.96 -8.52 20.81
N GLN A 67 -12.03 -9.71 20.21
CA GLN A 67 -13.25 -10.52 20.15
C GLN A 67 -13.64 -11.02 21.54
N ASN A 68 -14.52 -10.27 22.19
CA ASN A 68 -15.11 -10.60 23.48
C ASN A 68 -16.51 -10.00 23.57
N GLU A 69 -17.27 -10.39 24.61
CA GLU A 69 -18.67 -9.98 24.79
C GLU A 69 -18.86 -8.46 24.85
N LYS A 70 -17.89 -7.70 25.40
CA LYS A 70 -17.98 -6.24 25.49
C LYS A 70 -17.99 -5.58 24.11
N ASN A 71 -17.32 -6.19 23.14
CA ASN A 71 -17.15 -5.64 21.79
C ASN A 71 -18.10 -6.27 20.75
N ALA A 72 -19.03 -7.14 21.14
CA ALA A 72 -19.89 -7.90 20.22
C ALA A 72 -20.61 -7.00 19.20
N ARG A 73 -21.21 -5.89 19.65
CA ARG A 73 -21.91 -4.93 18.78
C ARG A 73 -21.01 -4.26 17.76
N TRP A 74 -19.75 -4.02 18.11
CA TRP A 74 -18.76 -3.44 17.19
C TRP A 74 -18.49 -4.45 16.06
N PHE A 75 -18.28 -5.73 16.40
CA PHE A 75 -18.05 -6.78 15.41
C PHE A 75 -19.27 -7.09 14.55
N ASP A 76 -20.48 -7.05 15.10
CA ASP A 76 -21.71 -7.21 14.31
C ASP A 76 -21.83 -6.10 13.25
N LYS A 77 -21.52 -4.85 13.63
CA LYS A 77 -21.48 -3.72 12.69
C LYS A 77 -20.39 -3.93 11.63
N PHE A 78 -19.19 -4.33 12.02
CA PHE A 78 -18.10 -4.60 11.08
C PHE A 78 -18.49 -5.68 10.06
N LYS A 79 -19.07 -6.81 10.51
CA LYS A 79 -19.56 -7.86 9.62
C LYS A 79 -20.66 -7.36 8.69
N ASN A 80 -21.60 -6.55 9.19
CA ASN A 80 -22.64 -5.96 8.35
C ASN A 80 -22.05 -5.09 7.23
N HIS A 81 -21.04 -4.26 7.52
CA HIS A 81 -20.35 -3.50 6.48
C HIS A 81 -19.66 -4.40 5.45
N VAL A 82 -19.02 -5.49 5.91
CA VAL A 82 -18.38 -6.49 5.03
C VAL A 82 -19.41 -7.16 4.12
N TYR A 83 -20.54 -7.60 4.67
CA TYR A 83 -21.61 -8.27 3.92
C TYR A 83 -22.39 -7.33 3.00
N ASN A 84 -22.46 -6.04 3.33
CA ASN A 84 -23.07 -5.01 2.49
C ASN A 84 -22.10 -4.36 1.50
N HIS A 85 -20.84 -4.80 1.47
CA HIS A 85 -19.81 -4.30 0.55
C HIS A 85 -19.47 -2.79 0.72
N GLU A 86 -19.57 -2.27 1.95
CA GLU A 86 -19.34 -0.86 2.26
C GLU A 86 -17.83 -0.56 2.39
N ASN A 87 -17.10 -0.58 1.27
CA ASN A 87 -15.62 -0.57 1.24
C ASN A 87 -14.96 0.53 2.08
N ILE A 88 -15.51 1.76 2.07
CA ILE A 88 -14.94 2.88 2.85
C ILE A 88 -15.04 2.59 4.36
N ASP A 89 -16.19 2.08 4.81
CA ASP A 89 -16.43 1.74 6.21
C ASP A 89 -15.61 0.52 6.65
N ILE A 90 -15.49 -0.48 5.77
CA ILE A 90 -14.63 -1.66 6.00
C ILE A 90 -13.18 -1.23 6.20
N ILE A 91 -12.65 -0.37 5.31
CA ILE A 91 -11.27 0.14 5.40
C ILE A 91 -11.08 0.95 6.69
N SER A 92 -12.03 1.84 7.02
CA SER A 92 -11.96 2.67 8.23
C SER A 92 -11.95 1.81 9.50
N GLN A 93 -12.88 0.87 9.63
CA GLN A 93 -12.99 0.02 10.82
C GLN A 93 -11.84 -0.99 10.92
N SER A 94 -11.34 -1.49 9.79
CA SER A 94 -10.12 -2.31 9.76
C SER A 94 -8.93 -1.50 10.30
N TYR A 95 -8.77 -0.25 9.86
CA TYR A 95 -7.72 0.61 10.37
C TYR A 95 -7.89 0.93 11.86
N GLU A 96 -9.11 1.16 12.34
CA GLU A 96 -9.42 1.37 13.76
C GLU A 96 -9.00 0.18 14.63
N ILE A 97 -9.43 -1.04 14.31
CA ILE A 97 -9.12 -2.22 15.13
C ILE A 97 -7.64 -2.61 15.04
N ILE A 98 -7.01 -2.46 13.88
CA ILE A 98 -5.57 -2.70 13.70
C ILE A 98 -4.77 -1.68 14.53
N SER A 99 -5.14 -0.40 14.49
CA SER A 99 -4.53 0.65 15.30
C SER A 99 -4.68 0.39 16.80
N ALA A 100 -5.86 -0.02 17.25
CA ALA A 100 -6.10 -0.40 18.63
C ALA A 100 -5.22 -1.59 19.05
N ALA A 101 -5.07 -2.59 18.16
CA ALA A 101 -4.28 -3.80 18.41
C ALA A 101 -2.78 -3.50 18.55
N MET A 102 -2.29 -2.44 17.90
CA MET A 102 -0.91 -1.98 18.00
C MET A 102 -0.56 -1.56 19.43
N PHE A 103 -1.47 -0.91 20.14
CA PHE A 103 -1.22 -0.41 21.50
C PHE A 103 -1.58 -1.42 22.60
N TYR A 104 -2.22 -2.54 22.25
CA TYR A 104 -2.62 -3.55 23.23
C TYR A 104 -1.45 -4.42 23.67
N ASN A 105 -0.99 -4.23 24.92
CA ASN A 105 0.07 -5.02 25.55
C ASN A 105 -0.08 -5.07 27.08
N ARG A 106 0.79 -5.83 27.77
CA ARG A 106 0.72 -6.03 29.24
C ARG A 106 0.74 -4.76 30.09
N ASN A 107 1.30 -3.67 29.57
CA ASN A 107 1.46 -2.40 30.29
C ASN A 107 0.44 -1.33 29.83
N GLN A 108 -0.36 -1.63 28.81
CA GLN A 108 -1.30 -0.71 28.16
C GLN A 108 -2.58 -1.47 27.80
N LEU A 109 -3.67 -1.16 28.50
CA LEU A 109 -4.98 -1.69 28.15
C LEU A 109 -5.59 -0.84 27.06
N VAL A 110 -6.30 -1.46 26.12
CA VAL A 110 -7.01 -0.76 25.05
C VAL A 110 -8.47 -1.20 25.06
N GLU A 111 -9.38 -0.24 25.00
CA GLU A 111 -10.82 -0.48 24.87
C GLU A 111 -11.36 0.21 23.62
N LEU A 112 -12.06 -0.55 22.78
CA LEU A 112 -12.75 -0.01 21.61
C LEU A 112 -13.95 0.82 22.07
N CYS A 113 -14.24 1.91 21.36
CA CYS A 113 -15.46 2.67 21.61
C CYS A 113 -16.70 1.93 21.12
N ASP A 114 -17.80 2.09 21.87
CA ASP A 114 -19.12 1.75 21.35
C ASP A 114 -19.42 2.58 20.09
N VAL A 115 -20.11 1.94 19.14
CA VAL A 115 -20.55 2.53 17.87
C VAL A 115 -21.29 3.88 18.03
N SER A 116 -21.93 4.11 19.18
CA SER A 116 -22.73 5.29 19.48
C SER A 116 -21.95 6.44 20.14
N LYS A 117 -20.65 6.29 20.43
CA LYS A 117 -19.83 7.30 21.11
C LYS A 117 -19.03 8.12 20.08
N PRO A 118 -19.49 9.31 19.67
CA PRO A 118 -18.72 10.17 18.81
C PRO A 118 -17.49 10.73 19.54
N GLY A 119 -16.42 11.02 18.79
CA GLY A 119 -15.25 11.77 19.27
C GLY A 119 -13.95 11.05 19.02
N TYR A 120 -13.84 9.83 19.52
CA TYR A 120 -12.65 8.97 19.45
C TYR A 120 -13.08 7.51 19.23
N ASP A 121 -12.17 6.71 18.69
CA ASP A 121 -12.45 5.38 18.16
C ASP A 121 -12.00 4.27 19.14
N PHE A 122 -10.98 4.54 19.96
CA PHE A 122 -10.61 3.70 21.12
C PHE A 122 -9.87 4.51 22.20
N ALA A 123 -9.77 3.95 23.41
CA ALA A 123 -9.01 4.51 24.52
C ALA A 123 -7.85 3.60 24.91
N ILE A 124 -6.70 4.20 25.19
CA ILE A 124 -5.52 3.52 25.77
C ILE A 124 -5.41 3.93 27.23
N TYR A 125 -5.31 2.96 28.12
CA TYR A 125 -5.14 3.16 29.55
C TYR A 125 -3.71 2.81 29.96
N ILE A 126 -3.02 3.78 30.55
CA ILE A 126 -1.66 3.65 31.08
C ILE A 126 -1.70 4.07 32.54
N ASP A 127 -1.60 3.10 33.46
CA ASP A 127 -1.87 3.32 34.89
C ASP A 127 -3.27 3.96 35.08
N LYS A 128 -3.36 5.16 35.67
CA LYS A 128 -4.62 5.89 35.89
C LYS A 128 -4.98 6.85 34.76
N LYS A 129 -4.17 6.89 33.71
CA LYS A 129 -4.27 7.88 32.63
C LYS A 129 -4.88 7.29 31.37
N THR A 130 -5.62 8.11 30.64
CA THR A 130 -6.38 7.73 29.44
C THR A 130 -5.96 8.58 28.24
N ILE A 131 -5.63 7.90 27.14
CA ILE A 131 -5.38 8.51 25.84
C ILE A 131 -6.56 8.14 24.93
N ARG A 132 -7.38 9.12 24.57
CA ARG A 132 -8.48 8.94 23.61
C ARG A 132 -7.94 9.09 22.19
N VAL A 133 -8.06 8.06 21.38
CA VAL A 133 -7.47 8.02 20.04
C VAL A 133 -8.55 8.12 18.99
N SER A 134 -8.45 9.12 18.10
CA SER A 134 -9.25 9.12 16.88
C SER A 134 -8.42 8.71 15.67
N CYS A 135 -8.81 7.61 15.03
CA CYS A 135 -8.22 7.07 13.83
C CYS A 135 -8.78 7.74 12.59
N LYS A 136 -7.90 8.15 11.68
CA LYS A 136 -8.26 8.69 10.38
C LYS A 136 -7.38 8.04 9.33
N LYS A 137 -7.97 7.59 8.23
CA LYS A 137 -7.21 7.10 7.08
C LYS A 137 -7.37 8.09 5.93
N LEU A 138 -6.26 8.55 5.37
CA LEU A 138 -6.27 9.35 4.16
C LEU A 138 -6.26 8.36 2.98
N LEU A 139 -7.40 8.24 2.31
CA LEU A 139 -7.54 7.34 1.16
C LEU A 139 -6.84 7.91 -0.08
N MET A 140 -6.64 7.07 -1.10
CA MET A 140 -6.25 7.49 -2.45
C MET A 140 -7.15 8.63 -2.95
N SER A 141 -6.56 9.63 -3.62
CA SER A 141 -7.34 10.73 -4.19
C SER A 141 -8.02 10.32 -5.51
N ASP A 142 -9.01 11.10 -5.95
CA ASP A 142 -9.62 10.87 -7.25
C ASP A 142 -8.63 11.14 -8.40
N GLN A 143 -7.67 12.04 -8.20
CA GLN A 143 -6.60 12.32 -9.16
C GLN A 143 -5.60 11.17 -9.25
N GLU A 144 -5.18 10.62 -8.11
CA GLU A 144 -4.36 9.42 -8.05
C GLU A 144 -5.08 8.24 -8.71
N ARG A 145 -6.36 8.01 -8.37
CA ARG A 145 -7.18 6.96 -9.01
C ARG A 145 -7.23 7.11 -10.53
N LEU A 146 -7.52 8.31 -11.02
CA LEU A 146 -7.57 8.60 -12.45
C LEU A 146 -6.22 8.38 -13.15
N PHE A 147 -5.11 8.70 -12.46
CA PHE A 147 -3.77 8.40 -12.96
C PHE A 147 -3.55 6.89 -13.11
N TYR A 148 -3.85 6.09 -12.09
CA TYR A 148 -3.72 4.62 -12.15
C TYR A 148 -4.61 4.02 -13.24
N GLU A 149 -5.87 4.46 -13.35
CA GLU A 149 -6.80 3.99 -14.38
C GLU A 149 -6.28 4.26 -15.81
N ASN A 150 -5.80 5.48 -16.08
CA ASN A 150 -5.29 5.82 -17.41
C ASN A 150 -3.95 5.14 -17.73
N ALA A 151 -3.05 5.02 -16.75
CA ALA A 151 -1.80 4.30 -16.90
C ALA A 151 -2.06 2.81 -17.20
N ASP A 152 -3.07 2.21 -16.57
CA ASP A 152 -3.42 0.82 -16.81
C ASP A 152 -4.00 0.58 -18.21
N VAL A 153 -4.92 1.44 -18.64
CA VAL A 153 -5.46 1.39 -20.01
C VAL A 153 -4.32 1.51 -21.03
N LEU A 154 -3.40 2.45 -20.83
CA LEU A 154 -2.24 2.63 -21.71
C LEU A 154 -1.34 1.39 -21.70
N TYR A 155 -1.07 0.77 -20.54
CA TYR A 155 -0.30 -0.47 -20.48
C TYR A 155 -0.91 -1.57 -21.36
N HIS A 156 -2.21 -1.81 -21.24
CA HIS A 156 -2.89 -2.85 -22.00
C HIS A 156 -2.89 -2.54 -23.51
N GLU A 157 -3.09 -1.28 -23.90
CA GLU A 157 -2.97 -0.86 -25.30
C GLU A 157 -1.55 -1.09 -25.85
N LEU A 158 -0.51 -0.77 -25.06
CA LEU A 158 0.89 -1.00 -25.44
C LEU A 158 1.20 -2.49 -25.58
N LEU A 159 0.74 -3.32 -24.65
CA LEU A 159 0.92 -4.77 -24.69
C LEU A 159 0.31 -5.36 -25.96
N GLU A 160 -0.95 -5.03 -26.26
CA GLU A 160 -1.63 -5.51 -27.48
C GLU A 160 -0.97 -4.98 -28.76
N TYR A 161 -0.47 -3.75 -28.73
CA TYR A 161 0.26 -3.20 -29.85
C TYR A 161 1.59 -3.91 -30.09
N CYS A 162 2.36 -4.17 -29.03
CA CYS A 162 3.63 -4.90 -29.10
C CYS A 162 3.43 -6.34 -29.59
N LYS A 163 2.35 -7.02 -29.17
CA LYS A 163 1.92 -8.32 -29.71
C LYS A 163 1.69 -8.25 -31.22
N LYS A 164 0.95 -7.23 -31.68
CA LYS A 164 0.65 -7.05 -33.10
C LYS A 164 1.90 -6.86 -33.97
N ILE A 165 2.91 -6.15 -33.48
CA ILE A 165 4.14 -5.86 -34.25
C ILE A 165 5.31 -6.82 -33.95
N GLY A 166 5.12 -7.77 -33.03
CA GLY A 166 6.16 -8.73 -32.61
C GLY A 166 7.33 -8.08 -31.86
N LEU A 167 7.09 -6.97 -31.15
CA LEU A 167 8.13 -6.29 -30.38
C LEU A 167 8.18 -6.85 -28.96
N ASN A 168 9.21 -7.65 -28.67
CA ASN A 168 9.38 -8.39 -27.43
C ASN A 168 10.60 -7.88 -26.63
N GLY A 169 10.57 -8.04 -25.30
CA GLY A 169 11.69 -7.78 -24.40
C GLY A 169 11.99 -6.29 -24.24
N ILE A 170 10.96 -5.45 -24.10
CA ILE A 170 11.13 -4.00 -23.99
C ILE A 170 10.73 -3.45 -22.62
N GLN A 171 11.36 -2.36 -22.22
CA GLN A 171 10.96 -1.52 -21.11
C GLN A 171 10.53 -0.15 -21.62
N VAL A 172 9.41 0.34 -21.10
CA VAL A 172 8.82 1.64 -21.43
C VAL A 172 8.71 2.45 -20.15
N PHE A 173 9.37 3.60 -20.11
CA PHE A 173 9.31 4.56 -19.00
C PHE A 173 8.64 5.85 -19.47
N LEU A 174 7.58 6.25 -18.80
CA LEU A 174 6.82 7.45 -19.11
C LEU A 174 6.80 8.36 -17.88
N HIS A 175 7.24 9.61 -18.01
CA HIS A 175 7.31 10.51 -16.87
C HIS A 175 6.86 11.92 -17.24
N LEU A 176 5.91 12.48 -16.46
CA LEU A 176 5.46 13.86 -16.64
C LEU A 176 6.51 14.81 -16.04
N ILE A 177 7.25 15.49 -16.91
CA ILE A 177 8.32 16.41 -16.52
C ILE A 177 7.87 17.87 -16.48
N ASN A 178 6.82 18.24 -17.22
CA ASN A 178 6.24 19.59 -17.21
C ASN A 178 4.70 19.54 -17.19
N LEU A 179 4.12 19.88 -16.03
CA LEU A 179 2.67 19.90 -15.84
C LEU A 179 1.96 20.94 -16.71
N GLU A 180 2.62 22.06 -17.03
CA GLU A 180 2.03 23.15 -17.83
C GLU A 180 1.87 22.78 -19.31
N GLU A 181 2.70 21.85 -19.80
CA GLU A 181 2.67 21.33 -21.17
C GLU A 181 1.92 19.99 -21.25
N GLN A 182 1.20 19.57 -20.19
CA GLN A 182 0.51 18.29 -20.16
C GLN A 182 -0.57 18.23 -21.26
N ILE A 183 -0.46 17.21 -22.11
CA ILE A 183 -1.50 16.84 -23.07
C ILE A 183 -2.47 15.83 -22.46
N ASP A 184 -3.66 15.73 -23.04
CA ASP A 184 -4.66 14.74 -22.65
C ASP A 184 -4.18 13.29 -22.90
N TRP A 185 -4.64 12.36 -22.08
CA TRP A 185 -4.30 10.94 -22.15
C TRP A 185 -4.59 10.31 -23.52
N LEU A 186 -5.68 10.70 -24.20
CA LEU A 186 -6.01 10.18 -25.53
C LEU A 186 -4.96 10.59 -26.57
N GLU A 187 -4.47 11.82 -26.49
CA GLU A 187 -3.42 12.31 -27.38
C GLU A 187 -2.07 11.66 -27.04
N LEU A 188 -1.76 11.52 -25.75
CA LEU A 188 -0.56 10.82 -25.28
C LEU A 188 -0.51 9.38 -25.81
N ARG A 189 -1.60 8.61 -25.67
CA ARG A 189 -1.72 7.23 -26.18
C ARG A 189 -1.40 7.13 -27.68
N LYS A 190 -1.97 8.02 -28.50
CA LYS A 190 -1.72 8.04 -29.96
C LYS A 190 -0.25 8.29 -30.29
N ASN A 191 0.38 9.24 -29.59
CA ASN A 191 1.77 9.61 -29.84
C ASN A 191 2.75 8.52 -29.40
N ILE A 192 2.50 7.85 -28.26
CA ILE A 192 3.37 6.76 -27.78
C ILE A 192 3.42 5.61 -28.79
N ILE A 193 2.29 5.24 -29.40
CA ILE A 193 2.26 4.23 -30.47
C ILE A 193 3.18 4.63 -31.64
N GLY A 194 3.17 5.92 -32.01
CA GLY A 194 4.10 6.48 -33.01
C GLY A 194 5.57 6.31 -32.61
N CYS A 195 5.90 6.60 -31.35
CA CYS A 195 7.26 6.43 -30.81
C CYS A 195 7.70 4.96 -30.78
N ILE A 196 6.82 4.03 -30.42
CA ILE A 196 7.10 2.58 -30.43
C ILE A 196 7.46 2.11 -31.86
N ASN A 197 6.76 2.60 -32.89
CA ASN A 197 7.09 2.29 -34.29
C ASN A 197 8.45 2.84 -34.72
N LEU A 198 8.83 4.03 -34.21
CA LEU A 198 10.13 4.60 -34.51
C LEU A 198 11.24 3.79 -33.85
N TYR A 199 11.05 3.41 -32.58
CA TYR A 199 11.98 2.55 -31.84
C TYR A 199 12.13 1.17 -32.51
N SER A 200 11.03 0.55 -32.92
CA SER A 200 11.06 -0.79 -33.54
C SER A 200 11.83 -0.80 -34.87
N ARG A 201 11.96 0.35 -35.55
CA ARG A 201 12.74 0.52 -36.79
C ARG A 201 14.18 0.94 -36.53
N ASP A 202 14.41 1.71 -35.47
CA ASP A 202 15.71 2.27 -35.11
C ASP A 202 15.87 2.27 -33.58
N LYS A 203 16.46 1.19 -33.06
CA LYS A 203 16.68 1.00 -31.62
C LYS A 203 17.58 2.07 -30.98
N ASN A 204 18.29 2.88 -31.77
CA ASN A 204 19.07 4.00 -31.24
C ASN A 204 18.17 5.17 -30.80
N ARG A 205 16.89 5.19 -31.19
CA ARG A 205 15.91 6.20 -30.79
C ARG A 205 15.14 5.75 -29.56
N PHE A 206 15.75 5.92 -28.40
CA PHE A 206 15.18 5.45 -27.13
C PHE A 206 14.47 6.56 -26.33
N GLY A 207 14.59 7.83 -26.68
CA GLY A 207 14.04 8.96 -25.90
C GLY A 207 13.17 9.91 -26.74
N PHE A 208 12.00 10.27 -26.22
CA PHE A 208 11.02 11.12 -26.89
C PHE A 208 10.40 12.13 -25.92
N LYS A 209 10.08 13.33 -26.43
CA LYS A 209 9.27 14.32 -25.71
C LYS A 209 7.88 14.38 -26.36
N ILE A 210 6.83 14.18 -25.58
CA ILE A 210 5.43 14.16 -26.04
C ILE A 210 4.63 15.11 -25.17
N GLY A 211 4.54 16.37 -25.58
CA GLY A 211 4.10 17.45 -24.69
C GLY A 211 5.00 17.51 -23.46
N GLY A 212 4.41 17.77 -22.30
CA GLY A 212 5.09 17.77 -21.00
C GLY A 212 5.63 16.41 -20.54
N TRP A 213 5.46 15.32 -21.30
CA TRP A 213 5.93 13.99 -20.95
C TRP A 213 7.27 13.65 -21.60
N PHE A 214 8.10 12.94 -20.85
CA PHE A 214 9.26 12.21 -21.33
C PHE A 214 8.91 10.73 -21.48
N LEU A 215 9.22 10.15 -22.64
CA LEU A 215 9.07 8.73 -22.93
C LEU A 215 10.45 8.14 -23.24
N GLY A 216 10.85 7.15 -22.45
CA GLY A 216 12.00 6.29 -22.69
C GLY A 216 11.56 4.88 -23.12
N ILE A 217 12.22 4.29 -24.11
CA ILE A 217 11.99 2.92 -24.57
C ILE A 217 13.35 2.24 -24.76
N TRP A 218 13.56 1.09 -24.11
CA TRP A 218 14.81 0.33 -24.20
C TRP A 218 14.56 -1.16 -24.30
N ASP A 219 15.56 -1.90 -24.76
CA ASP A 219 15.58 -3.35 -24.60
C ASP A 219 15.80 -3.67 -23.13
N MET A 220 14.95 -4.53 -22.58
CA MET A 220 15.04 -4.95 -21.19
C MET A 220 16.21 -5.95 -21.05
N PRO A 221 17.12 -5.76 -20.08
CA PRO A 221 18.23 -6.68 -19.88
C PRO A 221 17.74 -8.05 -19.40
N ILE A 222 18.43 -9.11 -19.81
CA ILE A 222 18.24 -10.45 -19.27
C ILE A 222 19.31 -10.70 -18.22
N ASP A 223 18.91 -10.71 -16.95
CA ASP A 223 19.84 -10.81 -15.82
C ASP A 223 20.39 -12.23 -15.59
N MET A 224 19.88 -13.24 -16.31
CA MET A 224 20.24 -14.65 -16.15
C MET A 224 20.80 -15.23 -17.46
N LYS A 225 22.05 -15.70 -17.42
CA LYS A 225 22.80 -16.17 -18.61
C LYS A 225 22.14 -17.34 -19.34
N ASP A 226 21.37 -18.14 -18.61
CA ASP A 226 20.77 -19.39 -19.08
C ASP A 226 19.34 -19.19 -19.63
N PHE A 227 18.88 -17.95 -19.73
CA PHE A 227 17.51 -17.61 -20.16
C PHE A 227 17.51 -16.62 -21.32
N CYS A 228 16.48 -16.69 -22.16
CA CYS A 228 16.10 -15.64 -23.12
C CYS A 228 14.65 -15.22 -22.90
N TYR A 229 14.20 -14.18 -23.60
CA TYR A 229 12.77 -13.92 -23.71
C TYR A 229 12.10 -15.03 -24.52
N TYR A 230 10.98 -15.53 -24.02
CA TYR A 230 10.19 -16.53 -24.72
C TYR A 230 9.61 -15.90 -26.01
N PRO A 231 9.87 -16.46 -27.20
CA PRO A 231 9.55 -15.79 -28.46
C PRO A 231 8.05 -15.76 -28.80
N ASN A 232 7.24 -16.63 -28.18
CA ASN A 232 5.81 -16.73 -28.50
C ASN A 232 4.91 -15.82 -27.63
N ASP A 233 5.47 -15.19 -26.60
CA ASP A 233 4.78 -14.20 -25.77
C ASP A 233 5.56 -12.88 -25.71
N ILE A 234 4.87 -11.80 -25.38
CA ILE A 234 5.46 -10.46 -25.30
C ILE A 234 5.85 -10.14 -23.87
N SER A 235 7.15 -9.93 -23.68
CA SER A 235 7.73 -9.37 -22.48
C SER A 235 7.77 -7.85 -22.57
N ILE A 236 7.06 -7.18 -21.67
CA ILE A 236 7.03 -5.72 -21.54
C ILE A 236 7.03 -5.31 -20.07
N LEU A 237 7.84 -4.31 -19.74
CA LEU A 237 7.79 -3.61 -18.46
C LEU A 237 7.41 -2.15 -18.70
N PHE A 238 6.32 -1.71 -18.09
CA PHE A 238 5.86 -0.32 -18.17
C PHE A 238 5.93 0.35 -16.81
N ILE A 239 6.56 1.52 -16.78
CA ILE A 239 6.66 2.37 -15.60
C ILE A 239 6.16 3.75 -16.00
N CYS A 240 5.18 4.28 -15.28
CA CYS A 240 4.61 5.60 -15.49
C CYS A 240 4.71 6.42 -14.21
N GLY A 241 5.19 7.65 -14.28
CA GLY A 241 5.33 8.55 -13.14
C GLY A 241 4.74 9.93 -13.40
N SER A 242 4.01 10.49 -12.45
CA SER A 242 3.49 11.87 -12.52
C SER A 242 3.69 12.60 -11.19
N PRO A 243 4.19 13.84 -11.16
CA PRO A 243 4.25 14.63 -9.92
C PRO A 243 2.90 14.71 -9.20
N TYR A 244 2.93 14.74 -7.87
CA TYR A 244 1.72 14.99 -7.10
C TYR A 244 1.16 16.38 -7.39
N LEU A 245 -0.17 16.48 -7.37
CA LEU A 245 -0.85 17.76 -7.50
C LEU A 245 -0.93 18.44 -6.12
N GLN A 246 -0.96 19.78 -6.12
CA GLN A 246 -0.95 20.61 -4.89
C GLN A 246 -2.12 20.31 -3.93
N ASP A 247 -3.14 19.60 -4.39
CA ASP A 247 -4.35 19.33 -3.62
C ASP A 247 -4.17 18.21 -2.57
N GLU A 248 -3.15 17.35 -2.67
CA GLU A 248 -2.93 16.26 -1.69
C GLU A 248 -2.69 16.79 -0.26
N GLN A 249 -1.89 17.87 -0.13
CA GLN A 249 -1.64 18.50 1.15
C GLN A 249 -2.93 19.10 1.77
N LYS A 250 -3.82 19.66 0.95
CA LYS A 250 -5.09 20.22 1.42
C LYS A 250 -6.02 19.12 1.95
N ARG A 251 -5.96 17.91 1.40
CA ARG A 251 -6.76 16.76 1.87
C ARG A 251 -6.35 16.36 3.28
N LEU A 252 -5.03 16.29 3.54
CA LEU A 252 -4.49 16.05 4.89
C LEU A 252 -4.93 17.14 5.88
N GLU A 253 -4.81 18.41 5.50
CA GLU A 253 -5.26 19.55 6.33
C GLU A 253 -6.75 19.44 6.67
N ASN A 254 -7.58 19.15 5.67
CA ASN A 254 -9.02 18.99 5.85
C ASN A 254 -9.36 17.83 6.79
N LEU A 255 -8.64 16.71 6.69
CA LEU A 255 -8.81 15.55 7.54
C LEU A 255 -8.52 15.89 9.01
N ILE A 256 -7.37 16.52 9.28
CA ILE A 256 -6.95 16.93 10.62
C ILE A 256 -7.93 17.95 11.20
N ARG A 257 -8.33 18.95 10.42
CA ARG A 257 -9.29 19.97 10.86
C ARG A 257 -10.64 19.38 11.23
N ARG A 258 -11.14 18.40 10.45
CA ARG A 258 -12.40 17.69 10.76
C ARG A 258 -12.26 16.87 12.05
N ALA A 259 -11.16 16.14 12.21
CA ALA A 259 -10.89 15.35 13.41
C ALA A 259 -10.76 16.24 14.66
N ALA A 260 -10.04 17.36 14.57
CA ALA A 260 -9.89 18.35 15.64
C ALA A 260 -11.24 18.90 16.13
N ARG A 261 -12.12 19.27 15.17
CA ARG A 261 -13.47 19.75 15.48
C ARG A 261 -14.32 18.67 16.13
N ASN A 262 -14.22 17.43 15.67
CA ASN A 262 -14.94 16.30 16.25
C ASN A 262 -14.54 16.07 17.72
N LEU A 263 -13.22 16.02 17.97
CA LEU A 263 -12.67 15.90 19.33
C LEU A 263 -13.05 17.09 20.21
N LYS A 264 -13.01 18.32 19.68
CA LYS A 264 -13.44 19.51 20.43
C LYS A 264 -14.92 19.47 20.80
N LYS A 265 -15.78 18.89 19.95
CA LYS A 265 -17.22 18.79 20.19
C LYS A 265 -17.57 17.69 21.19
N HIS A 266 -16.87 16.56 21.15
CA HIS A 266 -17.28 15.34 21.86
C HIS A 266 -16.30 14.85 22.93
N SER A 267 -15.08 15.40 22.99
CA SER A 267 -13.99 14.93 23.87
C SER A 267 -13.08 16.07 24.32
N ASN A 268 -13.62 17.25 24.59
CA ASN A 268 -12.83 18.46 24.89
C ASN A 268 -12.10 18.44 26.25
N THR A 269 -12.41 17.47 27.10
CA THR A 269 -11.80 17.33 28.42
C THR A 269 -10.39 16.77 28.28
N ILE A 270 -9.43 17.68 28.21
CA ILE A 270 -7.99 17.42 28.32
C ILE A 270 -7.53 17.95 29.68
N ASP A 271 -7.00 17.05 30.50
CA ASP A 271 -6.50 17.29 31.84
C ASP A 271 -5.34 16.34 32.16
N GLN A 272 -4.89 16.30 33.42
CA GLN A 272 -3.72 15.50 33.81
C GLN A 272 -3.93 13.99 33.70
N ASP A 273 -5.18 13.55 33.61
CA ASP A 273 -5.59 12.15 33.53
C ASP A 273 -6.10 11.77 32.14
N ASN A 274 -6.48 12.73 31.29
CA ASN A 274 -7.06 12.50 29.98
C ASN A 274 -6.43 13.38 28.90
N ILE A 275 -5.96 12.78 27.81
CA ILE A 275 -5.52 13.49 26.61
C ILE A 275 -6.17 12.91 25.36
N ASN A 276 -6.12 13.68 24.26
CA ASN A 276 -6.58 13.23 22.95
C ASN A 276 -5.40 13.09 21.99
N MET A 277 -5.39 12.00 21.24
CA MET A 277 -4.45 11.74 20.15
C MET A 277 -5.24 11.52 18.84
N ILE A 278 -4.72 12.01 17.72
CA ILE A 278 -5.22 11.60 16.39
C ILE A 278 -4.19 10.67 15.79
N MET A 279 -4.63 9.51 15.31
CA MET A 279 -3.79 8.60 14.54
C MET A 279 -4.16 8.67 13.07
N ILE A 280 -3.21 8.95 12.19
CA ILE A 280 -3.47 9.15 10.76
C ILE A 280 -2.66 8.15 9.94
N SER A 281 -3.34 7.31 9.15
CA SER A 281 -2.70 6.49 8.12
C SER A 281 -2.66 7.27 6.82
N LEU A 282 -1.45 7.45 6.30
CA LEU A 282 -1.16 8.14 5.05
C LEU A 282 -1.05 7.11 3.92
N PRO A 283 -1.50 7.46 2.70
CA PRO A 283 -1.24 6.62 1.54
C PRO A 283 0.26 6.65 1.19
N PRO A 284 0.78 5.67 0.44
CA PRO A 284 2.17 5.66 -0.02
C PRO A 284 2.59 6.95 -0.74
N ALA A 285 1.65 7.55 -1.46
CA ALA A 285 1.86 8.80 -2.19
C ALA A 285 2.05 10.04 -1.30
N VAL A 286 1.76 10.02 0.00
CA VAL A 286 1.94 11.22 0.85
C VAL A 286 3.23 11.14 1.63
N SER A 287 4.09 12.15 1.49
CA SER A 287 5.36 12.19 2.24
C SER A 287 5.12 12.31 3.74
N LEU A 288 5.64 11.35 4.50
CA LEU A 288 5.59 11.33 5.95
C LEU A 288 6.35 12.52 6.54
N THR A 289 7.53 12.83 5.98
CA THR A 289 8.37 13.95 6.41
C THR A 289 7.68 15.29 6.21
N ASN A 290 7.04 15.50 5.05
CA ASN A 290 6.34 16.75 4.75
C ASN A 290 5.07 16.90 5.60
N ALA A 291 4.30 15.81 5.78
CA ALA A 291 3.15 15.79 6.68
C ALA A 291 3.53 16.15 8.13
N ARG A 292 4.62 15.55 8.65
CA ARG A 292 5.18 15.86 9.98
C ARG A 292 5.57 17.34 10.09
N ARG A 293 6.35 17.86 9.12
CA ARG A 293 6.80 19.26 9.11
C ARG A 293 5.62 20.22 9.08
N TRP A 294 4.62 19.93 8.25
CA TRP A 294 3.41 20.74 8.16
C TRP A 294 2.65 20.79 9.50
N LEU A 295 2.47 19.63 10.16
CA LEU A 295 1.81 19.56 11.48
C LEU A 295 2.52 20.41 12.53
N MET A 296 3.86 20.30 12.62
CA MET A 296 4.66 21.10 13.55
C MET A 296 4.47 22.60 13.35
N ASN A 297 4.32 23.04 12.10
CA ASN A 297 4.15 24.45 11.75
C ASN A 297 2.70 24.96 11.93
N LYS A 298 1.70 24.07 11.99
CA LYS A 298 0.28 24.44 11.97
C LYS A 298 -0.44 24.32 13.29
N PHE A 299 0.14 23.66 14.29
CA PHE A 299 -0.43 23.63 15.62
C PHE A 299 -0.53 25.04 16.21
N ASN A 300 -1.75 25.59 16.17
CA ASN A 300 -2.14 26.86 16.77
C ASN A 300 -3.27 26.62 17.80
N SER A 301 -3.88 27.69 18.30
CA SER A 301 -4.95 27.61 19.31
C SER A 301 -6.19 26.82 18.86
N ASP A 302 -6.46 26.72 17.55
CA ASP A 302 -7.61 25.97 17.01
C ASP A 302 -7.48 24.45 17.21
N TYR A 303 -6.25 23.96 17.43
CA TYR A 303 -5.93 22.54 17.65
C TYR A 303 -5.69 22.19 19.12
N SER A 304 -6.05 23.07 20.06
CA SER A 304 -5.88 22.85 21.50
C SER A 304 -6.62 21.62 22.07
N SER A 305 -7.56 21.03 21.33
CA SER A 305 -8.24 19.77 21.63
C SER A 305 -7.45 18.51 21.25
N ILE A 306 -6.22 18.66 20.75
CA ILE A 306 -5.33 17.57 20.35
C ILE A 306 -4.03 17.71 21.12
N THR A 307 -3.61 16.66 21.80
CA THR A 307 -2.31 16.61 22.49
C THR A 307 -1.20 16.13 21.58
N ALA A 308 -1.49 15.15 20.72
CA ALA A 308 -0.51 14.62 19.77
C ALA A 308 -1.18 14.07 18.51
N VAL A 309 -0.39 13.96 17.45
CA VAL A 309 -0.74 13.24 16.22
C VAL A 309 0.28 12.12 16.01
N PHE A 310 -0.20 10.92 15.73
CA PHE A 310 0.63 9.77 15.36
C PHE A 310 0.37 9.45 13.88
N LEU A 311 1.33 9.80 13.02
CA LEU A 311 1.29 9.48 11.61
C LEU A 311 1.83 8.07 11.38
N THR A 312 1.17 7.31 10.52
CA THR A 312 1.59 5.99 10.07
C THR A 312 1.51 5.90 8.56
N ARG A 313 2.43 5.17 7.94
CA ARG A 313 2.40 4.85 6.51
C ARG A 313 2.99 3.46 6.33
N THR A 314 2.23 2.56 5.73
CA THR A 314 2.69 1.20 5.46
C THR A 314 3.03 1.11 3.98
N VAL A 315 4.30 0.84 3.67
CA VAL A 315 4.76 0.67 2.29
C VAL A 315 5.39 -0.71 2.12
N PRO A 316 5.07 -1.43 1.03
CA PRO A 316 5.88 -2.57 0.62
C PRO A 316 7.31 -2.11 0.34
N THR A 317 8.30 -2.85 0.83
CA THR A 317 9.71 -2.63 0.51
C THR A 317 10.32 -3.93 0.05
N VAL A 318 11.20 -3.87 -0.93
CA VAL A 318 11.97 -5.01 -1.40
C VAL A 318 13.38 -4.92 -0.82
N GLU A 319 13.92 -6.06 -0.39
CA GLU A 319 15.34 -6.13 -0.04
C GLU A 319 16.20 -5.90 -1.30
N LYS A 320 17.49 -5.58 -1.12
CA LYS A 320 18.38 -5.19 -2.23
C LYS A 320 18.48 -6.23 -3.34
N ASP A 321 18.28 -7.51 -3.01
CA ASP A 321 18.33 -8.63 -3.95
C ASP A 321 16.99 -8.90 -4.65
N LEU A 322 15.93 -8.15 -4.32
CA LEU A 322 14.56 -8.28 -4.84
C LEU A 322 13.92 -9.67 -4.59
N SER A 323 14.52 -10.49 -3.72
CA SER A 323 14.07 -11.85 -3.43
C SER A 323 12.96 -11.85 -2.36
N THR A 324 13.08 -10.90 -1.44
CA THR A 324 12.21 -10.78 -0.27
C THR A 324 11.54 -9.42 -0.28
N MET A 325 10.23 -9.42 -0.12
CA MET A 325 9.43 -8.21 0.09
C MET A 325 8.99 -8.19 1.53
N LEU A 326 9.13 -7.04 2.20
CA LEU A 326 8.77 -6.82 3.58
C LEU A 326 8.00 -5.51 3.71
N PRO A 327 6.93 -5.48 4.49
CA PRO A 327 6.26 -4.23 4.78
C PRO A 327 7.13 -3.39 5.70
N LEU A 328 7.33 -2.13 5.33
CA LEU A 328 7.91 -1.11 6.17
C LEU A 328 6.77 -0.24 6.72
N ASN A 329 6.64 -0.24 8.02
CA ASN A 329 5.68 0.59 8.74
C ASN A 329 6.42 1.82 9.23
N GLU A 330 6.25 2.91 8.49
CA GLU A 330 6.84 4.17 8.81
C GLU A 330 5.95 4.93 9.78
N VAL A 331 6.56 5.51 10.81
CA VAL A 331 5.83 6.17 11.89
C VAL A 331 6.44 7.53 12.20
N ALA A 332 5.59 8.50 12.50
CA ALA A 332 6.04 9.79 13.02
C ALA A 332 5.12 10.29 14.13
N PHE A 333 5.70 10.53 15.29
CA PHE A 333 5.00 11.13 16.42
C PHE A 333 5.18 12.65 16.44
N VAL A 334 4.08 13.39 16.52
CA VAL A 334 4.08 14.86 16.53
C VAL A 334 3.31 15.38 17.74
N SER A 335 4.04 15.86 18.75
CA SER A 335 3.43 16.52 19.91
C SER A 335 2.91 17.90 19.55
N ASN A 336 1.71 18.26 20.01
CA ASN A 336 1.19 19.61 19.89
C ASN A 336 1.79 20.50 21.00
N PRO A 337 2.62 21.50 20.68
CA PRO A 337 3.21 22.38 21.69
C PRO A 337 2.19 23.27 22.39
N ASN A 338 1.01 23.48 21.77
CA ASN A 338 -0.07 24.32 22.28
C ASN A 338 -1.20 23.52 22.95
N ALA A 339 -0.97 22.23 23.22
CA ALA A 339 -1.92 21.40 23.96
C ALA A 339 -2.03 21.86 25.43
N LYS A 340 -3.23 21.72 26.02
CA LYS A 340 -3.45 22.04 27.45
C LYS A 340 -2.56 21.25 28.40
N VAL A 341 -2.23 20.02 28.01
CA VAL A 341 -1.33 19.13 28.75
C VAL A 341 -0.25 18.66 27.79
N ASN A 342 1.00 18.85 28.18
CA ASN A 342 2.15 18.44 27.38
C ASN A 342 2.31 16.92 27.42
N TRP A 343 2.60 16.30 26.27
CA TRP A 343 2.79 14.85 26.17
C TRP A 343 3.84 14.30 27.14
N ALA A 344 5.01 14.97 27.24
CA ALA A 344 6.11 14.52 28.08
C ALA A 344 5.75 14.54 29.57
N SER A 345 4.86 15.44 29.99
CA SER A 345 4.32 15.46 31.37
C SER A 345 3.16 14.49 31.58
N PHE A 346 2.51 14.05 30.51
CA PHE A 346 1.35 13.17 30.60
C PHE A 346 1.76 11.74 30.89
N VAL A 347 2.75 11.18 30.19
CA VAL A 347 3.15 9.78 30.42
C VAL A 347 3.76 9.62 31.82
N PRO A 348 3.25 8.71 32.69
CA PRO A 348 3.77 8.56 34.04
C PRO A 348 5.24 8.11 34.04
N PRO A 349 6.06 8.51 35.04
CA PRO A 349 7.44 8.04 35.16
C PRO A 349 7.51 6.50 35.17
N GLY A 350 8.42 5.93 34.37
CA GLY A 350 8.59 4.48 34.24
C GLY A 350 7.64 3.81 33.24
N TYR A 351 6.70 4.54 32.65
CA TYR A 351 5.83 4.06 31.58
C TYR A 351 6.28 4.61 30.22
N VAL A 352 6.01 3.84 29.17
CA VAL A 352 6.24 4.22 27.77
C VAL A 352 5.00 3.81 27.00
N LEU A 353 4.49 4.69 26.13
CA LEU A 353 3.49 4.29 25.13
C LEU A 353 4.22 3.46 24.06
N SER A 354 3.74 2.24 23.82
CA SER A 354 4.43 1.27 22.97
C SER A 354 3.46 0.73 21.95
N ALA A 355 3.69 1.06 20.68
CA ALA A 355 3.02 0.42 19.56
C ALA A 355 3.80 -0.84 19.15
N THR A 356 3.10 -1.94 18.95
CA THR A 356 3.64 -3.19 18.42
C THR A 356 2.95 -3.50 17.11
N ILE A 357 3.71 -3.59 16.03
CA ILE A 357 3.15 -3.92 14.72
C ILE A 357 3.30 -5.42 14.50
N PRO A 358 2.23 -6.14 14.09
CA PRO A 358 2.26 -7.60 14.05
C PRO A 358 3.23 -8.18 13.00
N PHE A 359 3.59 -7.43 11.97
CA PHE A 359 4.50 -7.87 10.91
C PHE A 359 5.25 -6.68 10.29
N GLY A 360 6.38 -6.98 9.65
CA GLY A 360 7.19 -5.98 8.97
C GLY A 360 8.20 -5.28 9.87
N LYS A 361 8.89 -4.29 9.30
CA LYS A 361 9.88 -3.45 10.00
C LYS A 361 9.20 -2.14 10.42
N ILE A 362 9.65 -1.54 11.51
CA ILE A 362 9.23 -0.20 11.94
C ILE A 362 10.37 0.76 11.61
N SER A 363 10.04 1.92 11.05
CA SER A 363 11.02 2.97 10.77
C SER A 363 10.46 4.35 11.10
N GLU A 364 11.28 5.23 11.66
CA GLU A 364 10.98 6.67 11.71
C GLU A 364 11.54 7.40 10.47
N GLU A 365 12.39 6.72 9.70
CA GLU A 365 12.91 7.21 8.43
C GLU A 365 11.97 6.81 7.30
N GLU A 366 11.57 7.82 6.53
CA GLU A 366 10.77 7.67 5.32
C GLU A 366 11.58 6.94 4.23
N SER A 367 10.98 5.89 3.68
CA SER A 367 11.51 5.19 2.51
C SER A 367 11.59 6.13 1.31
N LYS A 368 12.55 5.82 0.44
CA LYS A 368 12.81 6.58 -0.78
C LYS A 368 12.60 5.66 -1.97
N MET A 369 11.82 6.14 -2.93
CA MET A 369 11.74 5.54 -4.26
C MET A 369 12.93 6.03 -5.09
N PHE A 370 13.59 5.10 -5.77
CA PHE A 370 14.74 5.38 -6.62
C PHE A 370 14.49 4.83 -8.01
N LEU A 371 14.83 5.62 -9.03
CA LEU A 371 15.16 5.10 -10.36
C LEU A 371 16.56 4.51 -10.29
N VAL A 372 16.69 3.28 -10.76
CA VAL A 372 17.97 2.56 -10.83
C VAL A 372 18.36 2.42 -12.29
N ALA A 373 19.53 2.95 -12.67
CA ALA A 373 20.10 2.81 -14.00
C ALA A 373 21.63 2.67 -13.90
N ASP A 374 22.18 1.54 -14.37
CA ASP A 374 23.63 1.27 -14.38
C ASP A 374 24.31 1.58 -13.03
N ASP A 375 23.78 1.02 -11.94
CA ASP A 375 24.19 1.25 -10.54
C ASP A 375 24.00 2.67 -9.99
N ASN A 376 23.45 3.60 -10.78
CA ASN A 376 23.07 4.93 -10.30
C ASN A 376 21.66 4.92 -9.72
N PHE A 377 21.51 5.51 -8.54
CA PHE A 377 20.25 5.67 -7.84
C PHE A 377 19.85 7.15 -7.87
N SER A 378 18.73 7.46 -8.53
CA SER A 378 18.16 8.81 -8.55
C SER A 378 16.82 8.81 -7.83
N PRO A 379 16.63 9.61 -6.77
CA PRO A 379 15.35 9.66 -6.06
C PRO A 379 14.26 10.20 -7.01
N THR A 380 13.11 9.53 -7.07
CA THR A 380 12.00 9.88 -7.98
C THR A 380 11.20 11.10 -7.52
N GLY A 381 11.46 11.61 -6.32
CA GLY A 381 10.68 12.70 -5.72
C GLY A 381 9.25 12.28 -5.37
N GLU A 382 8.39 13.29 -5.25
CA GLU A 382 6.98 13.19 -4.89
C GLU A 382 6.11 12.95 -6.14
N VAL A 383 5.96 11.68 -6.52
CA VAL A 383 5.28 11.27 -7.77
C VAL A 383 4.31 10.12 -7.55
N TYR A 384 3.15 10.15 -8.20
CA TYR A 384 2.34 8.96 -8.42
C TYR A 384 3.15 8.03 -9.32
N LEU A 385 3.24 6.76 -8.94
CA LEU A 385 4.02 5.76 -9.67
C LEU A 385 3.13 4.56 -10.00
N PHE A 386 3.00 4.28 -11.29
CA PHE A 386 2.37 3.09 -11.80
C PHE A 386 3.44 2.19 -12.40
N GLN A 387 3.41 0.91 -12.05
CA GLN A 387 4.29 -0.10 -12.65
C GLN A 387 3.48 -1.34 -12.98
N ARG A 388 3.66 -1.85 -14.20
CA ARG A 388 3.08 -3.12 -14.63
C ARG A 388 3.97 -3.81 -15.64
N GLY A 389 4.04 -5.14 -15.59
CA GLY A 389 4.78 -5.89 -16.60
C GLY A 389 4.44 -7.36 -16.63
N GLN A 390 4.65 -7.96 -17.80
CA GLN A 390 4.70 -9.40 -17.99
C GLN A 390 6.04 -9.72 -18.62
N ILE A 391 6.78 -10.64 -18.02
CA ILE A 391 8.13 -11.00 -18.47
C ILE A 391 8.19 -12.50 -18.61
N PHE A 392 8.35 -12.98 -19.83
CA PHE A 392 8.38 -14.40 -20.17
C PHE A 392 9.80 -14.82 -20.48
N HIS A 393 10.33 -15.73 -19.67
CA HIS A 393 11.65 -16.31 -19.84
C HIS A 393 11.55 -17.72 -20.38
N GLU A 394 12.41 -18.07 -21.33
CA GLU A 394 12.62 -19.43 -21.80
C GLU A 394 14.00 -19.90 -21.36
N HIS A 395 14.05 -21.09 -20.75
CA HIS A 395 15.31 -21.71 -20.36
C HIS A 395 16.02 -22.28 -21.60
N ILE A 396 17.24 -21.83 -21.85
CA ILE A 396 18.01 -22.22 -23.04
C ILE A 396 18.87 -23.44 -22.74
N ASN A 397 19.63 -23.42 -21.65
CA ASN A 397 20.62 -24.45 -21.28
C ASN A 397 20.97 -24.33 -19.79
N GLY A 398 21.52 -25.39 -19.19
CA GLY A 398 22.03 -25.36 -17.82
C GLY A 398 21.09 -25.99 -16.77
N PRO A 399 21.42 -25.87 -15.47
CA PRO A 399 20.54 -26.31 -14.40
C PRO A 399 19.29 -25.42 -14.32
N MET A 400 18.15 -26.07 -14.13
CA MET A 400 16.86 -25.38 -14.05
C MET A 400 16.66 -24.75 -12.67
N GLU A 401 17.28 -23.58 -12.48
CA GLU A 401 17.11 -22.76 -11.28
C GLU A 401 16.68 -21.34 -11.68
N TYR A 402 15.53 -20.90 -11.17
CA TYR A 402 15.02 -19.56 -11.42
C TYR A 402 14.49 -18.97 -10.12
N THR A 403 15.03 -17.82 -9.73
CA THR A 403 14.52 -17.07 -8.58
C THR A 403 13.66 -15.92 -9.07
N PHE A 404 12.37 -15.98 -8.75
CA PHE A 404 11.43 -14.92 -9.09
C PHE A 404 11.72 -13.65 -8.29
N LYS A 405 11.98 -12.54 -8.99
CA LYS A 405 11.95 -11.20 -8.40
C LYS A 405 10.52 -10.87 -8.01
N ARG A 406 10.33 -10.34 -6.80
CA ARG A 406 9.02 -9.99 -6.26
C ARG A 406 8.77 -8.50 -6.39
N ILE A 407 8.42 -8.06 -7.59
CA ILE A 407 8.14 -6.66 -7.89
C ILE A 407 6.63 -6.51 -8.08
N PRO A 408 5.94 -5.71 -7.26
CA PRO A 408 4.52 -5.44 -7.44
C PRO A 408 4.19 -4.90 -8.84
N GLY A 409 3.08 -5.36 -9.40
CA GLY A 409 2.65 -5.09 -10.77
C GLY A 409 3.41 -5.86 -11.86
N VAL A 410 4.53 -6.51 -11.55
CA VAL A 410 5.32 -7.28 -12.53
C VAL A 410 5.13 -8.77 -12.32
N GLN A 411 4.70 -9.47 -13.36
CA GLN A 411 4.58 -10.92 -13.37
C GLN A 411 5.70 -11.53 -14.20
N HIS A 412 6.43 -12.46 -13.61
CA HIS A 412 7.45 -13.25 -14.28
C HIS A 412 6.89 -14.63 -14.60
N HIS A 413 7.20 -15.12 -15.79
CA HIS A 413 6.84 -16.43 -16.28
C HIS A 413 8.10 -17.15 -16.74
N VAL A 414 8.20 -18.43 -16.40
CA VAL A 414 9.25 -19.31 -16.91
C VAL A 414 8.58 -20.40 -17.73
N VAL A 415 8.93 -20.47 -19.00
CA VAL A 415 8.41 -21.44 -19.96
C VAL A 415 9.44 -22.55 -20.16
N PHE A 416 8.96 -23.78 -20.00
CA PHE A 416 9.74 -25.00 -20.18
C PHE A 416 9.22 -25.74 -21.41
N ALA A 417 10.11 -25.88 -22.39
CA ALA A 417 9.88 -26.68 -23.60
C ALA A 417 10.93 -27.81 -23.64
N PRO A 418 10.74 -28.91 -22.88
CA PRO A 418 11.79 -29.91 -22.67
C PRO A 418 12.22 -30.63 -23.96
N THR A 419 11.34 -30.73 -24.96
CA THR A 419 11.66 -31.21 -26.32
C THR A 419 10.68 -30.63 -27.35
N PRO A 420 11.08 -30.49 -28.63
CA PRO A 420 10.16 -30.16 -29.72
C PRO A 420 9.01 -31.17 -29.79
N GLY A 421 7.77 -30.72 -29.57
CA GLY A 421 6.56 -31.57 -29.58
C GLY A 421 6.11 -32.09 -28.21
N ALA A 422 6.89 -31.90 -27.14
CA ALA A 422 6.37 -32.04 -25.78
C ALA A 422 5.48 -30.84 -25.43
N GLY A 423 4.47 -31.05 -24.59
CA GLY A 423 3.65 -29.96 -24.05
C GLY A 423 4.52 -28.93 -23.33
N GLN A 424 4.14 -27.66 -23.44
CA GLN A 424 4.81 -26.58 -22.73
C GLN A 424 4.30 -26.51 -21.29
N MET A 425 5.23 -26.32 -20.35
CA MET A 425 4.88 -26.02 -18.96
C MET A 425 5.30 -24.59 -18.66
N MET A 426 4.39 -23.80 -18.10
CA MET A 426 4.68 -22.43 -17.66
C MET A 426 4.52 -22.33 -16.15
N VAL A 427 5.53 -21.79 -15.48
CA VAL A 427 5.48 -21.45 -14.07
C VAL A 427 5.47 -19.93 -13.94
N SER A 428 4.46 -19.40 -13.27
CA SER A 428 4.27 -17.96 -13.10
C SER A 428 4.48 -17.54 -11.65
N SER A 429 5.09 -16.38 -11.43
CA SER A 429 5.12 -15.75 -10.13
C SER A 429 3.70 -15.32 -9.70
N ILE A 430 3.43 -15.42 -8.40
CA ILE A 430 2.28 -14.75 -7.77
C ILE A 430 2.83 -13.45 -7.19
N THR A 431 2.46 -12.32 -7.77
CA THR A 431 2.87 -10.98 -7.34
C THR A 431 1.65 -10.11 -7.08
N PRO A 432 1.74 -9.13 -6.16
CA PRO A 432 0.68 -8.15 -5.98
C PRO A 432 0.44 -7.38 -7.29
N PRO A 433 -0.80 -7.02 -7.63
CA PRO A 433 -1.09 -6.24 -8.84
C PRO A 433 -0.62 -4.78 -8.77
N GLU A 434 -0.41 -4.27 -7.55
CA GLU A 434 -0.05 -2.89 -7.27
C GLU A 434 0.81 -2.81 -6.00
N ASP A 435 1.60 -1.74 -5.89
CA ASP A 435 2.49 -1.47 -4.75
C ASP A 435 1.74 -0.83 -3.57
N ALA A 436 0.58 -1.38 -3.22
CA ALA A 436 -0.30 -0.81 -2.22
C ALA A 436 -1.02 -1.88 -1.38
N PHE A 437 -1.20 -1.55 -0.10
CA PHE A 437 -2.12 -2.23 0.79
C PHE A 437 -3.54 -1.64 0.62
N LEU A 438 -4.56 -2.48 0.71
CA LEU A 438 -5.95 -2.06 0.53
C LEU A 438 -6.60 -1.59 1.83
N ILE A 439 -6.20 -2.12 2.98
CA ILE A 439 -6.70 -1.79 4.32
C ILE A 439 -5.62 -1.21 5.25
N LEU A 440 -4.35 -1.62 5.12
CA LEU A 440 -3.25 -1.15 5.99
C LEU A 440 -2.75 0.26 5.69
#